data_AF-A0A949MM21-F1
#
_entry.id   AF-A0A949MM21-F1
#
_cell.length_a   1.000
_cell.length_b   1.000
_cell.length_c   1.000
_cell.angle_alpha   90.00
_cell.angle_beta   90.00
_cell.angle_gamma   90.00
#
_symmetry.space_group_name_H-M   'P 1'
#
loop_
_entity.id
_entity.type
_entity.pdbx_description
1 polymer ?
#
loop_
_entity_poly.entity_id
_entity_poly.type
_entity_poly.pdbx_seq_one_letter_code
_entity_poly.pdbx_strand_id
1 'polypeptide(L)'
;GRREDRLVFDLQTAVAESFGYASNADKRASELLMQRYYWAAKAVSQLNQVIRQNIEERLFPQTDVAVRRINDHFGEKAGMLEVLDDTLYQREPRRILETFLTVQVTPGIQGLSARTLRALYNARRRMDSHFRNDPANHAVFMKILQHGDGLTHVMRMMNQTSVLGRYLWVFRRIVGQMQHDLFHVYTVDQHILMVLRNVRRFMIPEHVHEYPMCSRLMAQFEKPWVLYVAALFHDIAKGRGGDHSELGAAEVRRFCRAHGVQREDAQLIEFLVAHHLLMSRLAQKEDLSDPEVIRNFARLVGDERHLSALYLLTVADIRGTSPKVWNAWKGKLLEDLYRLTLRVLGGH
;
A
#
# COMPACT_ATOMS: atom_id res chain seq x y z
N GLY A 1 -4.86 40.48 -4.14
CA GLY A 1 -5.40 39.20 -4.63
C GLY A 1 -6.66 38.84 -3.85
N ARG A 2 -7.54 37.99 -4.41
CA ARG A 2 -8.64 37.39 -3.64
C ARG A 2 -8.07 36.58 -2.47
N ARG A 3 -8.78 36.56 -1.35
CA ARG A 3 -8.47 35.66 -0.22
C ARG A 3 -8.52 34.21 -0.71
N GLU A 4 -7.47 33.45 -0.42
CA GLU A 4 -7.37 32.03 -0.73
C GLU A 4 -7.01 31.30 0.57
N ASP A 5 -7.91 30.44 1.03
CA ASP A 5 -7.74 29.65 2.26
C ASP A 5 -7.25 28.22 1.95
N ARG A 6 -6.93 27.92 0.68
CA ARG A 6 -6.39 26.63 0.21
C ARG A 6 -4.95 26.77 -0.25
N LEU A 7 -4.08 25.86 0.20
CA LEU A 7 -2.72 25.76 -0.32
C LEU A 7 -2.70 25.03 -1.67
N VAL A 8 -3.10 25.74 -2.73
CA VAL A 8 -3.06 25.23 -4.11
C VAL A 8 -1.62 25.06 -4.61
N PHE A 9 -1.43 24.18 -5.59
CA PHE A 9 -0.13 23.76 -6.11
C PHE A 9 0.82 24.92 -6.41
N ASP A 10 0.32 25.96 -7.09
CA ASP A 10 1.12 27.11 -7.52
C ASP A 10 1.65 27.96 -6.35
N LEU A 11 1.04 27.87 -5.16
CA LEU A 11 1.45 28.59 -3.96
C LEU A 11 2.43 27.80 -3.08
N GLN A 12 2.55 26.49 -3.29
CA GLN A 12 3.29 25.62 -2.38
C GLN A 12 4.78 25.96 -2.29
N THR A 13 5.42 26.29 -3.42
CA THR A 13 6.86 26.64 -3.43
C THR A 13 7.14 27.93 -2.68
N ALA A 14 6.38 29.00 -2.97
CA ALA A 14 6.56 30.29 -2.30
C ALA A 14 6.31 30.21 -0.78
N VAL A 15 5.31 29.42 -0.37
CA VAL A 15 5.05 29.15 1.05
C VAL A 15 6.19 28.31 1.66
N ALA A 16 6.72 27.32 0.96
CA ALA A 16 7.84 26.53 1.46
C ALA A 16 9.08 27.40 1.71
N GLU A 17 9.41 28.27 0.76
CA GLU A 17 10.55 29.19 0.88
C GLU A 17 10.37 30.18 2.03
N SER A 18 9.15 30.71 2.26
CA SER A 18 8.89 31.61 3.39
C SER A 18 9.00 30.94 4.77
N PHE A 19 8.80 29.62 4.83
CA PHE A 19 9.05 28.80 6.01
C PHE A 19 10.52 28.35 6.14
N GLY A 20 11.40 28.78 5.23
CA GLY A 20 12.82 28.45 5.24
C GLY A 20 13.17 27.08 4.66
N TYR A 21 12.27 26.44 3.90
CA TYR A 21 12.63 25.24 3.14
C TYR A 21 13.40 25.62 1.88
N ALA A 22 14.45 24.86 1.59
CA ALA A 22 15.19 24.93 0.34
C ALA A 22 15.14 23.57 -0.37
N SER A 23 15.12 23.60 -1.70
CA SER A 23 15.26 22.39 -2.51
C SER A 23 16.62 21.73 -2.24
N ASN A 24 16.65 20.40 -2.30
CA ASN A 24 17.88 19.61 -2.26
C ASN A 24 18.02 18.76 -3.52
N ALA A 25 19.03 17.90 -3.58
CA ALA A 25 19.30 17.06 -4.76
C ALA A 25 18.10 16.17 -5.18
N ASP A 26 17.27 15.75 -4.22
CA ASP A 26 16.22 14.76 -4.44
C ASP A 26 14.79 15.35 -4.42
N LYS A 27 14.61 16.52 -3.78
CA LYS A 27 13.28 17.08 -3.47
C LYS A 27 13.23 18.59 -3.60
N ARG A 28 12.10 19.08 -4.11
CA ARG A 28 11.76 20.51 -4.13
C ARG A 28 11.38 21.00 -2.74
N ALA A 29 11.56 22.31 -2.49
CA ALA A 29 11.13 22.94 -1.23
C ALA A 29 9.64 22.67 -0.92
N SER A 30 8.77 22.76 -1.93
CA SER A 30 7.34 22.43 -1.81
C SER A 30 7.09 21.00 -1.33
N GLU A 31 7.81 20.02 -1.86
CA GLU A 31 7.67 18.61 -1.46
C GLU A 31 8.09 18.39 0.00
N LEU A 32 9.13 19.08 0.48
CA LEU A 32 9.57 19.02 1.87
C LEU A 32 8.53 19.61 2.83
N LEU A 33 7.98 20.79 2.49
CA LEU A 33 6.90 21.42 3.26
C LEU A 33 5.67 20.51 3.30
N MET A 34 5.22 20.04 2.14
CA MET A 34 4.03 19.21 2.02
C MET A 34 4.19 17.88 2.75
N GLN A 35 5.38 17.26 2.72
CA GLN A 35 5.64 16.06 3.50
C GLN A 35 5.49 16.28 5.00
N ARG A 36 5.99 17.41 5.52
CA ARG A 36 5.78 17.77 6.94
C ARG A 36 4.33 18.07 7.25
N TYR A 37 3.62 18.75 6.37
CA TYR A 37 2.18 18.99 6.49
C TYR A 37 1.40 17.67 6.63
N TYR A 38 1.62 16.70 5.72
CA TYR A 38 0.92 15.41 5.78
C TYR A 38 1.27 14.60 7.03
N TRP A 39 2.50 14.69 7.54
CA TRP A 39 2.84 14.09 8.84
C TRP A 39 2.08 14.73 9.99
N ALA A 40 1.98 16.06 10.01
CA ALA A 40 1.22 16.78 11.02
C ALA A 40 -0.28 16.45 10.93
N ALA A 41 -0.86 16.48 9.72
CA ALA A 41 -2.25 16.14 9.47
C ALA A 41 -2.56 14.71 9.94
N LYS A 42 -1.69 13.74 9.62
CA LYS A 42 -1.82 12.35 10.10
C LYS A 42 -1.79 12.27 11.62
N ALA A 43 -0.86 12.95 12.29
CA ALA A 43 -0.78 12.96 13.75
C ALA A 43 -2.05 13.56 14.39
N VAL A 44 -2.56 14.66 13.85
CA VAL A 44 -3.81 15.29 14.29
C VAL A 44 -5.00 14.35 14.09
N SER A 45 -5.13 13.70 12.93
CA SER A 45 -6.19 12.73 12.68
C SER A 45 -6.16 11.55 13.65
N GLN A 46 -4.97 11.02 13.96
CA GLN A 46 -4.82 9.94 14.94
C GLN A 46 -5.21 10.37 16.35
N LEU A 47 -4.74 11.54 16.81
CA LEU A 47 -5.10 12.08 18.13
C LEU A 47 -6.60 12.32 18.23
N ASN A 48 -7.21 12.91 17.20
CA ASN A 48 -8.65 13.13 17.14
C ASN A 48 -9.44 11.82 17.23
N GLN A 49 -8.98 10.75 16.57
CA GLN A 49 -9.62 9.44 16.69
C GLN A 49 -9.59 8.90 18.13
N VAL A 50 -8.44 8.96 18.80
CA VAL A 50 -8.30 8.51 20.20
C VAL A 50 -9.16 9.35 21.14
N ILE A 51 -9.13 10.68 20.98
CA ILE A 51 -9.92 11.61 21.79
C ILE A 51 -11.42 11.37 21.59
N ARG A 52 -11.88 11.23 20.34
CA ARG A 52 -13.29 10.97 20.04
C ARG A 52 -13.78 9.68 20.68
N GLN A 53 -13.04 8.58 20.52
CA GLN A 53 -13.41 7.29 21.13
C GLN A 53 -13.44 7.37 22.67
N ASN A 54 -12.50 8.10 23.29
CA ASN A 54 -12.50 8.31 24.74
C ASN A 54 -13.69 9.13 25.23
N ILE A 55 -14.05 10.18 24.50
CA ILE A 55 -15.22 11.01 24.82
C ILE A 55 -16.48 10.17 24.67
N GLU A 56 -16.60 9.40 23.58
CA GLU A 56 -17.73 8.53 23.32
C GLU A 56 -17.89 7.46 24.42
N GLU A 57 -16.81 6.79 24.83
CA GLU A 57 -16.83 5.82 25.93
C GLU A 57 -17.21 6.46 27.28
N ARG A 58 -16.85 7.73 27.50
CA ARG A 58 -17.18 8.46 28.74
C ARG A 58 -18.62 8.99 28.75
N LEU A 59 -19.14 9.44 27.60
CA LEU A 59 -20.50 9.97 27.47
C LEU A 59 -21.54 8.85 27.36
N PHE A 60 -21.17 7.76 26.68
CA PHE A 60 -22.04 6.61 26.42
C PHE A 60 -21.34 5.32 26.89
N PRO A 61 -21.15 5.15 28.21
CA PRO A 61 -20.48 3.97 28.74
C PRO A 61 -21.29 2.73 28.37
N GLN A 62 -20.69 1.84 27.59
CA GLN A 62 -21.29 0.56 27.24
C GLN A 62 -21.09 -0.45 28.37
N THR A 63 -21.73 -0.20 29.51
CA THR A 63 -21.63 -1.04 30.72
C THR A 63 -22.13 -2.46 30.50
N ASP A 64 -23.06 -2.65 29.56
CA ASP A 64 -23.67 -3.95 29.28
C ASP A 64 -22.89 -4.77 28.23
N VAL A 65 -21.89 -4.17 27.57
CA VAL A 65 -21.09 -4.85 26.54
C VAL A 65 -19.84 -5.43 27.18
N ALA A 66 -19.94 -6.71 27.57
CA ALA A 66 -18.82 -7.48 28.06
C ALA A 66 -17.74 -7.65 26.98
N VAL A 67 -16.47 -7.58 27.40
CA VAL A 67 -15.34 -7.89 26.52
C VAL A 67 -15.37 -9.39 26.19
N ARG A 68 -15.66 -9.74 24.94
CA ARG A 68 -15.58 -11.11 24.45
C ARG A 68 -14.11 -11.46 24.22
N ARG A 69 -13.57 -12.41 24.99
CA ARG A 69 -12.17 -12.85 24.80
C ARG A 69 -12.00 -13.51 23.43
N ILE A 70 -10.98 -13.09 22.70
CA ILE A 70 -10.53 -13.73 21.45
C ILE A 70 -9.39 -14.71 21.78
N ASN A 71 -8.44 -14.27 22.60
CA ASN A 71 -7.32 -15.07 23.13
C ASN A 71 -6.77 -14.45 24.42
N ASP A 72 -5.58 -14.89 24.87
CA ASP A 72 -4.94 -14.42 26.10
C ASP A 72 -4.50 -12.95 26.07
N HIS A 73 -4.45 -12.33 24.89
CA HIS A 73 -3.93 -10.97 24.69
C HIS A 73 -4.98 -9.99 24.20
N PHE A 74 -5.97 -10.47 23.45
CA PHE A 74 -6.96 -9.66 22.78
C PHE A 74 -8.38 -10.08 23.13
N GLY A 75 -9.24 -9.07 23.28
CA GLY A 75 -10.69 -9.21 23.33
C GLY A 75 -11.35 -8.35 22.25
N GLU A 76 -12.65 -8.52 22.11
CA GLU A 76 -13.51 -7.67 21.30
C GLU A 76 -14.54 -6.99 22.22
N LYS A 77 -14.69 -5.68 22.02
CA LYS A 77 -15.68 -4.86 22.72
C LYS A 77 -16.35 -3.95 21.69
N ALA A 78 -17.65 -4.13 21.48
CA ALA A 78 -18.46 -3.32 20.55
C ALA A 78 -17.89 -3.27 19.12
N GLY A 79 -17.43 -4.41 18.59
CA GLY A 79 -16.82 -4.51 17.27
C GLY A 79 -15.38 -3.98 17.18
N MET A 80 -14.76 -3.64 18.32
CA MET A 80 -13.40 -3.09 18.37
C MET A 80 -12.45 -4.07 19.05
N LEU A 81 -11.27 -4.27 18.48
CA LEU A 81 -10.23 -5.09 19.09
C LEU A 81 -9.56 -4.34 20.24
N GLU A 82 -9.55 -4.98 21.40
CA GLU A 82 -9.05 -4.45 22.66
C GLU A 82 -7.90 -5.30 23.20
N VAL A 83 -6.80 -4.66 23.59
CA VAL A 83 -5.76 -5.30 24.41
C VAL A 83 -6.28 -5.57 25.82
N LEU A 84 -6.02 -6.77 26.34
CA LEU A 84 -6.41 -7.12 27.71
C LEU A 84 -5.47 -6.51 28.77
N ASP A 85 -4.24 -6.17 28.38
CA ASP A 85 -3.18 -5.57 29.20
C ASP A 85 -2.57 -4.35 28.49
N ASP A 86 -2.51 -3.20 29.19
CA ASP A 86 -1.96 -1.95 28.64
C ASP A 86 -0.45 -2.00 28.40
N THR A 87 0.24 -2.90 29.08
CA THR A 87 1.69 -3.09 29.01
C THR A 87 2.11 -4.17 28.00
N LEU A 88 1.14 -4.84 27.36
CA LEU A 88 1.34 -5.96 26.45
C LEU A 88 2.46 -5.70 25.44
N TYR A 89 2.41 -4.60 24.70
CA TYR A 89 3.38 -4.30 23.65
C TYR A 89 4.75 -3.87 24.17
N GLN A 90 4.87 -3.45 25.43
CA GLN A 90 6.18 -3.17 26.04
C GLN A 90 6.89 -4.47 26.36
N ARG A 91 6.15 -5.41 26.96
CA ARG A 91 6.60 -6.75 27.34
C ARG A 91 6.85 -7.65 26.12
N GLU A 92 5.90 -7.67 25.18
CA GLU A 92 5.90 -8.52 23.99
C GLU A 92 5.65 -7.70 22.70
N PRO A 93 6.66 -6.96 22.19
CA PRO A 93 6.51 -6.13 20.99
C PRO A 93 5.97 -6.89 19.77
N ARG A 94 6.26 -8.18 19.63
CA ARG A 94 5.73 -9.05 18.56
C ARG A 94 4.21 -9.02 18.42
N ARG A 95 3.48 -8.80 19.53
CA ARG A 95 2.01 -8.74 19.54
C ARG A 95 1.46 -7.54 18.77
N ILE A 96 2.30 -6.54 18.46
CA ILE A 96 1.91 -5.39 17.64
C ILE A 96 1.44 -5.82 16.25
N LEU A 97 2.19 -6.67 15.52
CA LEU A 97 1.75 -7.13 14.21
C LEU A 97 0.59 -8.13 14.32
N GLU A 98 0.62 -8.98 15.35
CA GLU A 98 -0.47 -9.93 15.59
C GLU A 98 -1.80 -9.22 15.83
N THR A 99 -1.80 -8.02 16.41
CA THR A 99 -2.99 -7.18 16.55
C THR A 99 -3.71 -7.03 15.21
N PHE A 100 -2.98 -6.72 14.14
CA PHE A 100 -3.55 -6.51 12.81
C PHE A 100 -3.93 -7.83 12.14
N LEU A 101 -3.15 -8.89 12.34
CA LEU A 101 -3.55 -10.22 11.89
C LEU A 101 -4.86 -10.66 12.57
N THR A 102 -5.00 -10.44 13.88
CA THR A 102 -6.22 -10.76 14.64
C THR A 102 -7.41 -9.95 14.15
N VAL A 103 -7.25 -8.64 13.88
CA VAL A 103 -8.30 -7.84 13.21
C VAL A 103 -8.68 -8.46 11.87
N GLN A 104 -7.69 -8.88 11.07
CA GLN A 104 -7.92 -9.40 9.73
C GLN A 104 -8.73 -10.70 9.72
N VAL A 105 -8.38 -11.63 10.61
CA VAL A 105 -8.93 -13.00 10.61
C VAL A 105 -10.14 -13.18 11.52
N THR A 106 -10.50 -12.17 12.32
CA THR A 106 -11.65 -12.27 13.24
C THR A 106 -12.85 -11.51 12.67
N PRO A 107 -13.91 -12.22 12.23
CA PRO A 107 -15.09 -11.58 11.69
C PRO A 107 -15.77 -10.63 12.67
N GLY A 108 -16.29 -9.51 12.16
CA GLY A 108 -17.03 -8.51 12.94
C GLY A 108 -16.17 -7.47 13.63
N ILE A 109 -14.84 -7.60 13.63
CA ILE A 109 -13.94 -6.55 14.11
C ILE A 109 -13.78 -5.47 13.04
N GLN A 110 -14.11 -4.23 13.41
CA GLN A 110 -14.13 -3.07 12.51
C GLN A 110 -12.97 -2.11 12.77
N GLY A 111 -12.27 -2.25 13.89
CA GLY A 111 -11.26 -1.29 14.31
C GLY A 111 -10.54 -1.67 15.60
N LEU A 112 -9.76 -0.71 16.11
CA LEU A 112 -9.03 -0.82 17.38
C LEU A 112 -9.67 0.09 18.42
N SER A 113 -9.86 -0.42 19.64
CA SER A 113 -10.38 0.36 20.76
C SER A 113 -9.41 1.47 21.16
N ALA A 114 -9.90 2.46 21.91
CA ALA A 114 -9.09 3.58 22.38
C ALA A 114 -7.92 3.10 23.25
N ARG A 115 -8.15 2.02 24.01
CA ARG A 115 -7.15 1.32 24.82
C ARG A 115 -6.02 0.76 23.95
N THR A 116 -6.37 0.02 22.88
CA THR A 116 -5.40 -0.52 21.92
C THR A 116 -4.61 0.57 21.20
N LEU A 117 -5.28 1.65 20.75
CA LEU A 117 -4.62 2.78 20.09
C LEU A 117 -3.62 3.48 21.00
N ARG A 118 -3.95 3.69 22.28
CA ARG A 118 -3.01 4.23 23.27
C ARG A 118 -1.82 3.30 23.49
N ALA A 119 -2.06 2.00 23.65
CA ALA A 119 -1.00 1.02 23.83
C ALA A 119 -0.02 1.03 22.65
N LEU A 120 -0.52 1.04 21.40
CA LEU A 120 0.32 1.16 20.19
C LEU A 120 1.13 2.46 20.16
N TYR A 121 0.50 3.60 20.50
CA TYR A 121 1.18 4.90 20.54
C TYR A 121 2.33 4.91 21.56
N ASN A 122 2.13 4.30 22.73
CA ASN A 122 3.13 4.20 23.80
C ASN A 122 4.25 3.21 23.44
N ALA A 123 3.95 2.16 22.68
CA ALA A 123 4.93 1.17 22.21
C ALA A 123 5.77 1.63 21.02
N ARG A 124 5.59 2.87 20.52
CA ARG A 124 6.26 3.35 19.30
C ARG A 124 7.78 3.22 19.27
N ARG A 125 8.42 3.28 20.45
CA ARG A 125 9.89 3.14 20.61
C ARG A 125 10.34 1.68 20.59
N ARG A 126 9.45 0.72 20.84
CA ARG A 126 9.73 -0.73 20.78
C ARG A 126 9.79 -1.26 19.35
N MET A 127 9.23 -0.54 18.38
CA MET A 127 9.33 -0.86 16.95
C MET A 127 10.67 -0.37 16.36
N ASP A 128 11.77 -0.86 16.93
CA ASP A 128 13.14 -0.56 16.54
C ASP A 128 13.67 -1.56 15.50
N SER A 129 15.00 -1.61 15.29
CA SER A 129 15.61 -2.56 14.35
C SER A 129 15.47 -4.01 14.78
N HIS A 130 15.44 -4.30 16.08
CA HIS A 130 15.25 -5.67 16.57
C HIS A 130 13.83 -6.14 16.22
N PHE A 131 12.82 -5.32 16.49
CA PHE A 131 11.44 -5.61 16.09
C PHE A 131 11.29 -5.86 14.58
N ARG A 132 11.96 -5.05 13.74
CA ARG A 132 11.91 -5.18 12.28
C ARG A 132 12.62 -6.42 11.74
N ASN A 133 13.62 -6.93 12.45
CA ASN A 133 14.45 -8.05 12.00
C ASN A 133 14.07 -9.38 12.69
N ASP A 134 13.07 -9.37 13.58
CA ASP A 134 12.56 -10.56 14.24
C ASP A 134 11.83 -11.47 13.23
N PRO A 135 12.30 -12.73 13.04
CA PRO A 135 11.65 -13.69 12.14
C PRO A 135 10.19 -13.97 12.46
N ALA A 136 9.77 -13.86 13.73
CA ALA A 136 8.38 -14.00 14.11
C ALA A 136 7.51 -12.88 13.52
N ASN A 137 8.03 -11.65 13.50
CA ASN A 137 7.35 -10.51 12.89
C ASN A 137 7.30 -10.64 11.36
N HIS A 138 8.37 -11.15 10.74
CA HIS A 138 8.36 -11.47 9.30
C HIS A 138 7.27 -12.48 8.96
N ALA A 139 7.16 -13.55 9.74
CA ALA A 139 6.14 -14.58 9.55
C ALA A 139 4.72 -14.01 9.71
N VAL A 140 4.46 -13.18 10.73
CA VAL A 140 3.15 -12.55 10.93
C VAL A 140 2.81 -11.60 9.78
N PHE A 141 3.76 -10.79 9.32
CA PHE A 141 3.52 -9.90 8.19
C PHE A 141 3.22 -10.66 6.90
N MET A 142 3.93 -11.77 6.65
CA MET A 142 3.63 -12.64 5.51
C MET A 142 2.25 -13.28 5.63
N LYS A 143 1.81 -13.69 6.83
CA LYS A 143 0.44 -14.18 7.05
C LYS A 143 -0.62 -13.11 6.71
N ILE A 144 -0.38 -11.85 7.10
CA ILE A 144 -1.28 -10.73 6.77
C ILE A 144 -1.44 -10.60 5.24
N LEU A 145 -0.32 -10.61 4.51
CA LEU A 145 -0.30 -10.52 3.05
C LEU A 145 -0.97 -11.74 2.40
N GLN A 146 -0.69 -12.94 2.88
CA GLN A 146 -1.18 -14.20 2.31
C GLN A 146 -2.67 -14.44 2.57
N HIS A 147 -3.21 -13.92 3.67
CA HIS A 147 -4.64 -14.08 3.98
C HIS A 147 -5.54 -13.35 2.98
N GLY A 148 -5.12 -12.19 2.46
CA GLY A 148 -5.81 -11.44 1.40
C GLY A 148 -7.10 -10.76 1.83
N ASP A 149 -8.05 -11.49 2.41
CA ASP A 149 -9.31 -10.92 2.91
C ASP A 149 -9.03 -9.91 4.04
N GLY A 150 -9.77 -8.80 4.06
CA GLY A 150 -9.49 -7.70 4.99
C GLY A 150 -8.14 -6.96 4.80
N LEU A 151 -7.27 -7.37 3.86
CA LEU A 151 -5.91 -6.84 3.70
C LEU A 151 -5.87 -5.31 3.55
N THR A 152 -6.75 -4.77 2.71
CA THR A 152 -6.86 -3.31 2.50
C THR A 152 -7.16 -2.57 3.80
N HIS A 153 -8.05 -3.13 4.63
CA HIS A 153 -8.46 -2.52 5.88
C HIS A 153 -7.31 -2.50 6.88
N VAL A 154 -6.64 -3.65 7.07
CA VAL A 154 -5.54 -3.75 8.03
C VAL A 154 -4.30 -2.97 7.58
N MET A 155 -3.96 -2.93 6.29
CA MET A 155 -2.84 -2.12 5.79
C MET A 155 -3.08 -0.63 5.97
N ARG A 156 -4.32 -0.15 5.76
CA ARG A 156 -4.71 1.23 6.08
C ARG A 156 -4.58 1.52 7.58
N MET A 157 -5.03 0.61 8.43
CA MET A 157 -4.94 0.75 9.87
C MET A 157 -3.48 0.74 10.37
N MET A 158 -2.64 -0.14 9.84
CA MET A 158 -1.21 -0.18 10.12
C MET A 158 -0.53 1.12 9.66
N ASN A 159 -0.90 1.65 8.49
CA ASN A 159 -0.38 2.95 8.06
C ASN A 159 -0.86 4.07 8.98
N GLN A 160 -2.16 4.16 9.27
CA GLN A 160 -2.74 5.17 10.15
C GLN A 160 -2.05 5.18 11.50
N THR A 161 -1.91 4.02 12.16
CA THR A 161 -1.21 3.83 13.45
C THR A 161 0.32 3.99 13.36
N SER A 162 0.87 4.22 12.16
CA SER A 162 2.30 4.25 11.84
C SER A 162 3.05 2.94 12.06
N VAL A 163 2.37 1.85 12.39
CA VAL A 163 2.97 0.51 12.51
C VAL A 163 3.58 0.06 11.18
N LEU A 164 2.90 0.29 10.05
CA LEU A 164 3.41 -0.12 8.73
C LEU A 164 4.76 0.51 8.42
N GLY A 165 4.92 1.83 8.62
CA GLY A 165 6.22 2.49 8.40
C GLY A 165 7.27 2.11 9.45
N ARG A 166 6.88 1.81 10.69
CA ARG A 166 7.84 1.39 11.73
C ARG A 166 8.33 -0.04 11.55
N TYR A 167 7.51 -0.89 10.95
CA TYR A 167 7.87 -2.23 10.52
C TYR A 167 8.65 -2.21 9.19
N LEU A 168 8.06 -1.65 8.14
CA LEU A 168 8.68 -1.54 6.82
C LEU A 168 9.33 -0.17 6.66
N TRP A 169 10.59 -0.04 7.06
CA TRP A 169 11.29 1.25 7.10
C TRP A 169 11.38 1.96 5.74
N VAL A 170 11.44 1.19 4.65
CA VAL A 170 11.42 1.72 3.28
C VAL A 170 10.09 2.41 2.96
N PHE A 171 8.99 1.90 3.50
CA PHE A 171 7.67 2.55 3.41
C PHE A 171 7.64 3.83 4.23
N ARG A 172 8.30 3.88 5.40
CA ARG A 172 8.35 5.09 6.23
C ARG A 172 8.87 6.31 5.48
N ARG A 173 9.84 6.11 4.58
CA ARG A 173 10.49 7.18 3.81
C ARG A 173 9.52 7.87 2.84
N ILE A 174 8.54 7.14 2.31
CA ILE A 174 7.55 7.64 1.36
C ILE A 174 6.24 8.11 2.02
N VAL A 175 6.07 7.91 3.33
CA VAL A 175 4.90 8.42 4.06
C VAL A 175 4.82 9.93 3.94
N GLY A 176 3.65 10.44 3.52
CA GLY A 176 3.41 11.87 3.35
C GLY A 176 4.13 12.48 2.14
N GLN A 177 4.87 11.69 1.37
CA GLN A 177 5.59 12.21 0.21
C GLN A 177 4.58 12.53 -0.90
N MET A 178 4.49 13.81 -1.26
CA MET A 178 3.70 14.23 -2.41
C MET A 178 4.42 13.84 -3.71
N GLN A 179 3.66 13.50 -4.74
CA GLN A 179 4.18 13.42 -6.10
C GLN A 179 3.89 14.77 -6.75
N HIS A 180 4.93 15.53 -7.08
CA HIS A 180 4.78 16.89 -7.57
C HIS A 180 4.43 16.94 -9.08
N ASP A 181 3.33 16.27 -9.44
CA ASP A 181 2.77 16.26 -10.80
C ASP A 181 1.25 16.51 -10.78
N LEU A 182 0.68 16.75 -11.97
CA LEU A 182 -0.72 17.12 -12.14
C LEU A 182 -1.70 15.93 -12.07
N PHE A 183 -1.20 14.71 -11.99
CA PHE A 183 -2.01 13.50 -12.13
C PHE A 183 -2.28 12.83 -10.77
N HIS A 184 -1.32 12.86 -9.86
CA HIS A 184 -1.42 12.22 -8.56
C HIS A 184 -2.14 13.10 -7.53
N VAL A 185 -3.25 12.60 -7.01
CA VAL A 185 -4.01 13.28 -5.94
C VAL A 185 -3.66 12.77 -4.54
N TYR A 186 -2.81 11.74 -4.46
CA TYR A 186 -2.43 11.05 -3.23
C TYR A 186 -0.93 11.21 -2.95
N THR A 187 -0.55 11.24 -1.67
CA THR A 187 0.84 10.97 -1.29
C THR A 187 1.21 9.55 -1.68
N VAL A 188 2.50 9.27 -1.88
CA VAL A 188 3.00 7.97 -2.34
C VAL A 188 2.49 6.83 -1.46
N ASP A 189 2.45 6.99 -0.13
CA ASP A 189 1.93 5.96 0.77
C ASP A 189 0.43 5.70 0.58
N GLN A 190 -0.36 6.74 0.36
CA GLN A 190 -1.79 6.60 0.11
C GLN A 190 -2.05 6.01 -1.27
N HIS A 191 -1.27 6.40 -2.27
CA HIS A 191 -1.31 5.84 -3.62
C HIS A 191 -1.00 4.34 -3.60
N ILE A 192 0.07 3.90 -2.93
CA ILE A 192 0.39 2.47 -2.78
C ILE A 192 -0.76 1.68 -2.13
N LEU A 193 -1.36 2.21 -1.06
CA LEU A 193 -2.55 1.59 -0.44
C LEU A 193 -3.77 1.61 -1.37
N MET A 194 -3.81 2.53 -2.31
CA MET A 194 -4.85 2.63 -3.32
C MET A 194 -4.69 1.55 -4.38
N VAL A 195 -3.47 1.37 -4.89
CA VAL A 195 -3.12 0.27 -5.81
C VAL A 195 -3.42 -1.08 -5.15
N LEU A 196 -3.00 -1.27 -3.89
CA LEU A 196 -3.28 -2.50 -3.15
C LEU A 196 -4.79 -2.79 -3.03
N ARG A 197 -5.62 -1.78 -2.76
CA ARG A 197 -7.08 -1.94 -2.78
C ARG A 197 -7.55 -2.38 -4.16
N ASN A 198 -7.09 -1.75 -5.24
CA ASN A 198 -7.53 -2.08 -6.59
C ASN A 198 -7.18 -3.53 -6.96
N VAL A 199 -5.96 -3.98 -6.65
CA VAL A 199 -5.56 -5.39 -6.82
C VAL A 199 -6.50 -6.31 -6.04
N ARG A 200 -6.83 -5.99 -4.79
CA ARG A 200 -7.79 -6.77 -3.99
C ARG A 200 -9.20 -6.79 -4.58
N ARG A 201 -9.66 -5.70 -5.19
CA ARG A 201 -11.00 -5.61 -5.79
C ARG A 201 -11.19 -6.56 -6.96
N PHE A 202 -10.13 -6.98 -7.65
CA PHE A 202 -10.23 -7.98 -8.71
C PHE A 202 -10.69 -9.36 -8.21
N MET A 203 -10.56 -9.64 -6.91
CA MET A 203 -11.03 -10.89 -6.29
C MET A 203 -12.43 -10.78 -5.66
N ILE A 204 -13.07 -9.61 -5.72
CA ILE A 204 -14.35 -9.36 -5.05
C ILE A 204 -15.48 -9.51 -6.09
N PRO A 205 -16.37 -10.51 -5.97
CA PRO A 205 -17.44 -10.77 -6.94
C PRO A 205 -18.30 -9.54 -7.26
N GLU A 206 -18.60 -8.72 -6.25
CA GLU A 206 -19.42 -7.52 -6.36
C GLU A 206 -18.76 -6.43 -7.24
N HIS A 207 -17.46 -6.54 -7.53
CA HIS A 207 -16.70 -5.59 -8.33
C HIS A 207 -16.29 -6.10 -9.71
N VAL A 208 -16.71 -7.32 -10.08
CA VAL A 208 -16.35 -7.94 -11.38
C VAL A 208 -16.75 -7.05 -12.56
N HIS A 209 -17.92 -6.41 -12.47
CA HIS A 209 -18.44 -5.53 -13.52
C HIS A 209 -17.55 -4.31 -13.81
N GLU A 210 -16.70 -3.90 -12.87
CA GLU A 210 -15.77 -2.80 -13.09
C GLU A 210 -14.64 -3.20 -14.06
N TYR A 211 -14.12 -4.43 -13.92
CA TYR A 211 -12.99 -4.98 -14.69
C TYR A 211 -13.15 -6.49 -14.92
N PRO A 212 -14.01 -6.91 -15.86
CA PRO A 212 -14.27 -8.34 -16.08
C PRO A 212 -13.01 -9.12 -16.42
N MET A 213 -12.12 -8.57 -17.25
CA MET A 213 -10.88 -9.22 -17.61
C MET A 213 -9.91 -9.35 -16.44
N CYS A 214 -9.70 -8.29 -15.65
CA CYS A 214 -8.82 -8.36 -14.48
C CYS A 214 -9.35 -9.36 -13.46
N SER A 215 -10.67 -9.41 -13.25
CA SER A 215 -11.28 -10.36 -12.32
C SER A 215 -11.11 -11.81 -12.77
N ARG A 216 -11.27 -12.08 -14.08
CA ARG A 216 -11.00 -13.41 -14.65
C ARG A 216 -9.53 -13.83 -14.49
N LEU A 217 -8.60 -12.95 -14.86
CA LEU A 217 -7.16 -13.24 -14.74
C LEU A 217 -6.77 -13.45 -13.29
N MET A 218 -7.24 -12.60 -12.38
CA MET A 218 -6.94 -12.69 -10.96
C MET A 218 -7.50 -13.98 -10.32
N ALA A 219 -8.69 -14.43 -10.75
CA ALA A 219 -9.29 -15.68 -10.26
C ALA A 219 -8.47 -16.92 -10.66
N GLN A 220 -7.73 -16.86 -11.77
CA GLN A 220 -6.85 -17.92 -12.25
C GLN A 220 -5.40 -17.76 -11.77
N PHE A 221 -5.07 -16.61 -11.15
CA PHE A 221 -3.72 -16.28 -10.76
C PHE A 221 -3.34 -16.97 -9.44
N GLU A 222 -2.38 -17.89 -9.51
CA GLU A 222 -1.87 -18.54 -8.31
C GLU A 222 -1.12 -17.56 -7.39
N LYS A 223 -1.30 -17.75 -6.08
CA LYS A 223 -0.66 -16.93 -5.04
C LYS A 223 -0.87 -15.41 -5.24
N PRO A 224 -2.12 -14.90 -5.14
CA PRO A 224 -2.41 -13.47 -5.31
C PRO A 224 -1.59 -12.52 -4.41
N TRP A 225 -1.06 -13.02 -3.29
CA TRP A 225 -0.20 -12.25 -2.39
C TRP A 225 1.09 -11.75 -3.03
N VAL A 226 1.58 -12.39 -4.11
CA VAL A 226 2.69 -11.90 -4.93
C VAL A 226 2.38 -10.51 -5.47
N LEU A 227 1.17 -10.30 -6.00
CA LEU A 227 0.71 -9.00 -6.48
C LEU A 227 0.53 -7.99 -5.35
N TYR A 228 0.18 -8.43 -4.14
CA TYR A 228 0.07 -7.54 -2.98
C TYR A 228 1.44 -7.00 -2.55
N VAL A 229 2.48 -7.84 -2.58
CA VAL A 229 3.86 -7.39 -2.34
C VAL A 229 4.30 -6.46 -3.45
N ALA A 230 4.09 -6.82 -4.72
CA ALA A 230 4.45 -5.94 -5.84
C ALA A 230 3.75 -4.57 -5.75
N ALA A 231 2.45 -4.54 -5.44
CA ALA A 231 1.70 -3.31 -5.22
C ALA A 231 2.26 -2.48 -4.06
N LEU A 232 2.67 -3.11 -2.95
CA LEU A 232 3.28 -2.42 -1.81
C LEU A 232 4.65 -1.81 -2.16
N PHE A 233 5.37 -2.39 -3.12
CA PHE A 233 6.75 -2.03 -3.44
C PHE A 233 6.95 -1.21 -4.73
N HIS A 234 6.00 -1.18 -5.67
CA HIS A 234 6.20 -0.61 -7.01
C HIS A 234 6.78 0.83 -7.00
N ASP A 235 6.34 1.64 -6.04
CA ASP A 235 6.74 3.04 -5.86
C ASP A 235 7.56 3.31 -4.58
N ILE A 236 8.03 2.27 -3.90
CA ILE A 236 8.61 2.37 -2.54
C ILE A 236 9.90 3.20 -2.47
N ALA A 237 10.52 3.43 -3.63
CA ALA A 237 11.76 4.15 -3.77
C ALA A 237 11.60 5.56 -4.37
N LYS A 238 10.38 6.06 -4.57
CA LYS A 238 10.16 7.43 -5.06
C LYS A 238 10.86 8.47 -4.19
N GLY A 239 11.45 9.49 -4.82
CA GLY A 239 12.14 10.62 -4.18
C GLY A 239 13.44 10.24 -3.46
N ARG A 240 14.17 9.25 -3.98
CA ARG A 240 15.51 8.85 -3.53
C ARG A 240 16.62 9.20 -4.54
N GLY A 241 16.29 9.95 -5.59
CA GLY A 241 17.14 10.14 -6.77
C GLY A 241 17.25 8.86 -7.62
N GLY A 242 17.63 9.02 -8.89
CA GLY A 242 17.76 7.89 -9.84
C GLY A 242 16.43 7.24 -10.25
N ASP A 243 16.50 6.05 -10.85
CA ASP A 243 15.32 5.27 -11.26
C ASP A 243 14.70 4.56 -10.06
N HIS A 244 13.48 4.96 -9.68
CA HIS A 244 12.78 4.39 -8.54
C HIS A 244 12.38 2.92 -8.76
N SER A 245 12.25 2.47 -10.01
CA SER A 245 11.91 1.09 -10.35
C SER A 245 13.08 0.16 -10.03
N GLU A 246 14.31 0.55 -10.41
CA GLU A 246 15.53 -0.20 -10.11
C GLU A 246 15.83 -0.23 -8.60
N LEU A 247 15.70 0.92 -7.94
CA LEU A 247 15.87 1.01 -6.49
C LEU A 247 14.79 0.21 -5.75
N GLY A 248 13.55 0.23 -6.25
CA GLY A 248 12.44 -0.56 -5.73
C GLY A 248 12.70 -2.07 -5.85
N ALA A 249 13.20 -2.53 -7.00
CA ALA A 249 13.59 -3.92 -7.22
C ALA A 249 14.66 -4.37 -6.22
N ALA A 250 15.64 -3.51 -5.92
CA ALA A 250 16.64 -3.78 -4.89
C ALA A 250 16.03 -3.91 -3.47
N GLU A 251 14.99 -3.13 -3.15
CA GLU A 251 14.25 -3.27 -1.89
C GLU A 251 13.45 -4.57 -1.83
N VAL A 252 12.83 -4.98 -2.94
CA VAL A 252 12.13 -6.26 -3.05
C VAL A 252 13.08 -7.42 -2.77
N ARG A 253 14.26 -7.45 -3.40
CA ARG A 253 15.26 -8.52 -3.15
C ARG A 253 15.59 -8.65 -1.66
N ARG A 254 15.81 -7.53 -0.97
CA ARG A 254 16.06 -7.50 0.47
C ARG A 254 14.87 -7.99 1.28
N PHE A 255 13.67 -7.51 0.95
CA PHE A 255 12.43 -7.91 1.62
C PHE A 255 12.18 -9.41 1.47
N CYS A 256 12.18 -9.92 0.24
CA CYS A 256 11.93 -11.32 -0.08
C CYS A 256 12.91 -12.25 0.64
N ARG A 257 14.20 -11.92 0.66
CA ARG A 257 15.21 -12.68 1.39
C ARG A 257 14.94 -12.70 2.90
N ALA A 258 14.62 -11.55 3.50
CA ALA A 258 14.35 -11.47 4.93
C ALA A 258 13.07 -12.22 5.33
N HIS A 259 12.05 -12.23 4.45
CA HIS A 259 10.73 -12.80 4.74
C HIS A 259 10.55 -14.24 4.25
N GLY A 260 11.63 -14.90 3.81
CA GLY A 260 11.58 -16.30 3.36
C GLY A 260 10.70 -16.51 2.11
N VAL A 261 10.60 -15.51 1.24
CA VAL A 261 9.88 -15.63 -0.03
C VAL A 261 10.66 -16.54 -0.97
N GLN A 262 9.98 -17.54 -1.54
CA GLN A 262 10.59 -18.49 -2.47
C GLN A 262 11.14 -17.80 -3.71
N ARG A 263 12.21 -18.36 -4.29
CA ARG A 263 12.97 -17.73 -5.38
C ARG A 263 12.11 -17.32 -6.57
N GLU A 264 11.25 -18.21 -7.03
CA GLU A 264 10.37 -17.96 -8.19
C GLU A 264 9.41 -16.79 -7.93
N ASP A 265 8.75 -16.78 -6.76
CA ASP A 265 7.85 -15.70 -6.38
C ASP A 265 8.61 -14.38 -6.16
N ALA A 266 9.82 -14.43 -5.59
CA ALA A 266 10.68 -13.25 -5.41
C ALA A 266 11.10 -12.63 -6.75
N GLN A 267 11.48 -13.45 -7.73
CA GLN A 267 11.86 -13.01 -9.07
C GLN A 267 10.69 -12.34 -9.79
N LEU A 268 9.48 -12.88 -9.67
CA LEU A 268 8.29 -12.28 -10.23
C LEU A 268 7.96 -10.92 -9.57
N ILE A 269 8.02 -10.83 -8.23
CA ILE A 269 7.79 -9.55 -7.53
C ILE A 269 8.83 -8.51 -7.96
N GLU A 270 10.09 -8.91 -8.05
CA GLU A 270 11.19 -8.03 -8.47
C GLU A 270 10.97 -7.53 -9.90
N PHE A 271 10.62 -8.42 -10.83
CA PHE A 271 10.27 -8.08 -12.21
C PHE A 271 9.13 -7.07 -12.26
N LEU A 272 8.05 -7.31 -11.50
CA LEU A 272 6.88 -6.43 -11.48
C LEU A 272 7.24 -5.03 -10.99
N VAL A 273 8.07 -4.91 -9.95
CA VAL A 273 8.50 -3.61 -9.45
C VAL A 273 9.48 -2.93 -10.41
N ALA A 274 10.41 -3.67 -11.02
CA ALA A 274 11.34 -3.13 -12.00
C ALA A 274 10.63 -2.62 -13.27
N HIS A 275 9.52 -3.25 -13.68
CA HIS A 275 8.86 -2.99 -14.95
C HIS A 275 7.43 -2.43 -14.82
N HIS A 276 7.00 -1.96 -13.65
CA HIS A 276 5.61 -1.51 -13.43
C HIS A 276 5.14 -0.41 -14.39
N LEU A 277 6.05 0.43 -14.91
CA LEU A 277 5.74 1.48 -15.90
C LEU A 277 5.73 0.98 -17.36
N LEU A 278 6.30 -0.19 -17.63
CA LEU A 278 6.61 -0.67 -18.98
C LEU A 278 5.35 -0.81 -19.83
N MET A 279 4.35 -1.52 -19.31
CA MET A 279 3.14 -1.84 -20.08
C MET A 279 2.32 -0.58 -20.37
N SER A 280 2.19 0.32 -19.38
CA SER A 280 1.52 1.62 -19.58
C SER A 280 2.24 2.48 -20.62
N ARG A 281 3.58 2.48 -20.61
CA ARG A 281 4.39 3.23 -21.58
C ARG A 281 4.22 2.67 -22.99
N LEU A 282 4.38 1.36 -23.18
CA LEU A 282 4.26 0.71 -24.48
C LEU A 282 2.87 0.90 -25.08
N ALA A 283 1.82 0.63 -24.31
CA ALA A 283 0.44 0.74 -24.79
C ALA A 283 0.05 2.15 -25.25
N GLN A 284 0.71 3.21 -24.73
CA GLN A 284 0.36 4.60 -25.03
C GLN A 284 1.31 5.28 -26.01
N LYS A 285 2.55 4.79 -26.17
CA LYS A 285 3.59 5.49 -26.93
C LYS A 285 4.13 4.72 -28.14
N GLU A 286 3.87 3.43 -28.23
CA GLU A 286 4.34 2.60 -29.35
C GLU A 286 3.19 2.21 -30.28
N ASP A 287 3.54 1.82 -31.51
CA ASP A 287 2.59 1.27 -32.47
C ASP A 287 2.37 -0.23 -32.20
N LEU A 288 1.20 -0.57 -31.67
CA LEU A 288 0.81 -1.95 -31.38
C LEU A 288 0.55 -2.79 -32.64
N SER A 289 0.46 -2.17 -33.82
CA SER A 289 0.37 -2.88 -35.09
C SER A 289 1.72 -3.41 -35.58
N ASP A 290 2.83 -2.87 -35.07
CA ASP A 290 4.18 -3.35 -35.38
C ASP A 290 4.44 -4.69 -34.66
N PRO A 291 4.61 -5.81 -35.41
CA PRO A 291 4.87 -7.10 -34.81
C PRO A 291 6.19 -7.18 -34.04
N GLU A 292 7.20 -6.34 -34.35
CA GLU A 292 8.46 -6.29 -33.59
C GLU A 292 8.26 -5.72 -32.19
N VAL A 293 7.41 -4.70 -32.02
CA VAL A 293 7.06 -4.15 -30.70
C VAL A 293 6.48 -5.25 -29.81
N ILE A 294 5.52 -6.03 -30.35
CA ILE A 294 4.88 -7.13 -29.62
C ILE A 294 5.88 -8.26 -29.34
N ARG A 295 6.71 -8.66 -30.31
CA ARG A 295 7.74 -9.70 -30.11
C ARG A 295 8.76 -9.31 -29.05
N ASN A 296 9.20 -8.06 -29.03
CA ASN A 296 10.16 -7.57 -28.05
C ASN A 296 9.56 -7.53 -26.64
N PHE A 297 8.30 -7.09 -26.51
CA PHE A 297 7.60 -7.14 -25.23
C PHE A 297 7.35 -8.57 -24.76
N ALA A 298 6.93 -9.47 -25.65
CA ALA A 298 6.75 -10.90 -25.37
C ALA A 298 8.05 -11.55 -24.86
N ARG A 299 9.19 -11.27 -25.51
CA ARG A 299 10.51 -11.77 -25.10
C ARG A 299 10.90 -11.27 -23.70
N LEU A 300 10.54 -10.03 -23.36
CA LEU A 300 10.84 -9.44 -22.05
C LEU A 300 9.97 -10.04 -20.94
N VAL A 301 8.65 -10.20 -21.16
CA VAL A 301 7.77 -10.79 -20.15
C VAL A 301 7.99 -12.30 -20.00
N GLY A 302 8.38 -13.00 -21.07
CA GLY A 302 8.77 -14.40 -21.05
C GLY A 302 7.60 -15.40 -21.03
N ASP A 303 6.64 -15.23 -20.12
CA ASP A 303 5.51 -16.16 -19.95
C ASP A 303 4.18 -15.46 -19.59
N GLU A 304 3.09 -16.24 -19.62
CA GLU A 304 1.74 -15.77 -19.34
C GLU A 304 1.57 -15.30 -17.89
N ARG A 305 2.30 -15.88 -16.93
CA ARG A 305 2.22 -15.51 -15.52
C ARG A 305 2.77 -14.10 -15.30
N HIS A 306 3.94 -13.79 -15.88
CA HIS A 306 4.53 -12.45 -15.85
C HIS A 306 3.66 -11.43 -16.58
N LEU A 307 3.14 -11.79 -17.76
CA LEU A 307 2.24 -10.93 -18.53
C LEU A 307 0.95 -10.60 -17.76
N SER A 308 0.29 -11.61 -17.20
CA SER A 308 -0.92 -11.46 -16.38
C SER A 308 -0.68 -10.60 -15.15
N ALA A 309 0.42 -10.87 -14.44
CA ALA A 309 0.77 -10.12 -13.25
C ALA A 309 1.07 -8.65 -13.56
N LEU A 310 1.83 -8.38 -14.63
CA LEU A 310 2.17 -7.03 -15.05
C LEU A 310 0.92 -6.26 -15.51
N TYR A 311 0.02 -6.91 -16.24
CA TYR A 311 -1.25 -6.32 -16.64
C TYR A 311 -2.13 -5.95 -15.43
N LEU A 312 -2.31 -6.89 -14.49
CA LEU A 312 -3.10 -6.66 -13.28
C LEU A 312 -2.54 -5.50 -12.44
N LEU A 313 -1.21 -5.47 -12.24
CA LEU A 313 -0.57 -4.37 -11.52
C LEU A 313 -0.72 -3.04 -12.25
N THR A 314 -0.51 -3.01 -13.57
CA THR A 314 -0.64 -1.80 -14.40
C THR A 314 -2.05 -1.21 -14.34
N VAL A 315 -3.09 -2.05 -14.49
CA VAL A 315 -4.48 -1.59 -14.39
C VAL A 315 -4.79 -1.05 -12.99
N ALA A 316 -4.31 -1.74 -11.94
CA ALA A 316 -4.51 -1.31 -10.57
C ALA A 316 -3.81 0.03 -10.26
N ASP A 317 -2.60 0.23 -10.81
CA ASP A 317 -1.79 1.44 -10.65
C ASP A 317 -2.43 2.65 -11.32
N ILE A 318 -2.76 2.55 -12.61
CA ILE A 318 -3.39 3.65 -13.36
C ILE A 318 -4.74 4.07 -12.72
N ARG A 319 -5.52 3.12 -12.18
CA ARG A 319 -6.74 3.42 -11.41
C ARG A 319 -6.44 4.03 -10.03
N GLY A 320 -5.28 3.76 -9.47
CA GLY A 320 -4.79 4.27 -8.18
C GLY A 320 -4.21 5.68 -8.26
N THR A 321 -3.90 6.20 -9.46
CA THR A 321 -3.36 7.55 -9.68
C THR A 321 -4.40 8.65 -9.40
N SER A 322 -5.48 8.68 -10.19
CA SER A 322 -6.64 9.55 -9.96
C SER A 322 -7.86 9.15 -10.82
N PRO A 323 -9.08 9.59 -10.46
CA PRO A 323 -10.30 9.26 -11.23
C PRO A 323 -10.28 9.74 -12.68
N LYS A 324 -9.45 10.74 -13.01
CA LYS A 324 -9.36 11.34 -14.35
C LYS A 324 -8.40 10.59 -15.29
N VAL A 325 -7.50 9.78 -14.73
CA VAL A 325 -6.44 9.14 -15.51
C VAL A 325 -6.94 7.89 -16.23
N TRP A 326 -7.80 7.09 -15.60
CA TRP A 326 -8.38 5.89 -16.21
C TRP A 326 -9.56 6.21 -17.13
N ASN A 327 -9.57 5.66 -18.35
CA ASN A 327 -10.71 5.73 -19.26
C ASN A 327 -10.80 4.47 -20.16
N ALA A 328 -11.92 4.30 -20.86
CA ALA A 328 -12.18 3.13 -21.70
C ALA A 328 -11.13 2.93 -22.80
N TRP A 329 -10.62 4.01 -23.40
CA TRP A 329 -9.59 3.95 -24.43
C TRP A 329 -8.25 3.40 -23.90
N LYS A 330 -7.78 3.86 -22.73
CA LYS A 330 -6.58 3.29 -22.09
C LYS A 330 -6.77 1.83 -21.72
N GLY A 331 -7.96 1.47 -21.22
CA GLY A 331 -8.30 0.08 -20.94
C GLY A 331 -8.17 -0.78 -22.19
N LYS A 332 -8.70 -0.31 -23.33
CA LYS A 332 -8.62 -1.00 -24.61
C LYS A 332 -7.18 -1.20 -25.09
N LEU A 333 -6.33 -0.17 -25.02
CA LEU A 333 -4.92 -0.28 -25.40
C LEU A 333 -4.15 -1.32 -24.59
N LEU A 334 -4.36 -1.36 -23.27
CA LEU A 334 -3.72 -2.34 -22.40
C LEU A 334 -4.22 -3.76 -22.69
N GLU A 335 -5.52 -3.92 -22.92
CA GLU A 335 -6.14 -5.20 -23.27
C GLU A 335 -5.67 -5.72 -24.64
N ASP A 336 -5.51 -4.84 -25.63
CA ASP A 336 -5.01 -5.19 -26.95
C ASP A 336 -3.53 -5.60 -26.87
N LEU A 337 -2.69 -4.83 -26.17
CA LEU A 337 -1.29 -5.22 -25.92
C LEU A 337 -1.21 -6.59 -25.21
N TYR A 338 -2.02 -6.82 -24.18
CA TYR A 338 -2.08 -8.11 -23.50
C TYR A 338 -2.39 -9.26 -24.47
N ARG A 339 -3.48 -9.13 -25.25
CA ARG A 339 -3.94 -10.21 -26.15
C ARG A 339 -2.96 -10.49 -27.28
N LEU A 340 -2.38 -9.44 -27.87
CA LEU A 340 -1.37 -9.60 -28.91
C LEU A 340 -0.13 -10.33 -28.37
N THR A 341 0.30 -9.97 -27.17
CA THR A 341 1.46 -10.59 -26.51
C THR A 341 1.17 -12.04 -26.14
N LEU A 342 -0.02 -12.34 -25.59
CA LEU A 342 -0.42 -13.69 -25.22
C LEU A 342 -0.39 -14.66 -26.42
N ARG A 343 -0.86 -14.21 -27.59
CA ARG A 343 -0.79 -14.99 -28.84
C ARG A 343 0.66 -15.32 -29.24
N VAL A 344 1.58 -14.38 -29.07
CA VAL A 344 3.01 -14.60 -29.38
C VAL A 344 3.64 -15.60 -28.39
N LEU A 345 3.21 -15.59 -27.13
CA LEU A 345 3.66 -16.55 -26.12
C LEU A 345 3.08 -17.96 -26.29
N GLY A 346 2.16 -18.15 -27.25
CA GLY A 346 1.50 -19.44 -27.50
C GLY A 346 0.26 -19.69 -26.63
N GLY A 347 -0.28 -18.67 -25.97
CA GLY A 347 -1.57 -18.77 -25.28
C GLY A 347 -2.73 -18.84 -26.29
N HIS A 348 -3.67 -19.76 -26.06
CA HIS A 348 -4.86 -19.98 -26.89
C HIS A 348 -6.02 -19.04 -26.55
#